data_AF-A0A5P8PBM0-F1
#
_entry.id   AF-A0A5P8PBM0-F1
#
_cell.length_a   1.000
_cell.length_b   1.000
_cell.length_c   1.000
_cell.angle_alpha   90.00
_cell.angle_beta   90.00
_cell.angle_gamma   90.00
#
_symmetry.space_group_name_H-M   'P 1'
#
loop_
_entity.id
_entity.type
_entity.pdbx_description
1 polymer ?
#
loop_
_entity_poly.entity_id
_entity_poly.type
_entity_poly.pdbx_seq_one_letter_code
_entity_poly.pdbx_strand_id
1 'polypeptide(L)'
;TAACKSEITFIDGDEGVLRYRGYDVADLATADGGFCSIAYLLLHGTMPQERELADFVATVSRGYDVHAQVVDVIRALPRDAHPMAILIASFAALAARYHGANALDPLRSAIVAISQVPGIVANIYRHTSGMPLTEADPNLGYVQNFVHMMFGDLHETRKSIICKALEAIFIMHADHEQNASTAMVRATGSAGANLFACLSSGVATLWGPAHGGANEAVVKMLEEIGSPARVGEFIEKVKGKESGVRLMGFGHRVYK
;
A
#
# COMPACT_ATOMS: atom_id res chain seq x y z
N THR A 1 23.38 6.84 9.68
CA THR A 1 23.12 8.24 9.29
C THR A 1 21.63 8.49 9.37
N ALA A 2 21.20 9.50 10.10
CA ALA A 2 19.82 9.99 10.04
C ALA A 2 19.70 10.93 8.82
N ALA A 3 18.86 10.58 7.84
CA ALA A 3 18.79 11.31 6.56
C ALA A 3 17.90 12.56 6.62
N CYS A 4 16.94 12.63 7.54
CA CYS A 4 16.03 13.76 7.70
C CYS A 4 15.49 13.88 9.12
N LYS A 5 14.98 15.07 9.47
CA LYS A 5 14.04 15.23 10.58
C LYS A 5 12.64 14.84 10.10
N SER A 6 11.90 14.08 10.92
CA SER A 6 10.53 13.67 10.65
C SER A 6 9.69 13.74 11.92
N GLU A 7 8.41 14.10 11.77
CA GLU A 7 7.42 14.14 12.85
C GLU A 7 6.25 13.19 12.53
N ILE A 8 6.43 12.28 11.55
CA ILE A 8 5.38 11.39 11.02
C ILE A 8 5.29 10.11 11.83
N THR A 9 6.38 9.35 11.87
CA THR A 9 6.42 8.01 12.47
C THR A 9 7.67 7.86 13.31
N PHE A 10 7.52 7.19 14.44
CA PHE A 10 8.60 6.83 15.34
C PHE A 10 8.64 5.31 15.51
N ILE A 11 9.85 4.75 15.51
CA ILE A 11 10.09 3.34 15.77
C ILE A 11 11.13 3.22 16.87
N ASP A 12 10.81 2.44 17.90
CA ASP A 12 11.81 1.85 18.79
C ASP A 12 11.95 0.37 18.42
N GLY A 13 13.09 0.01 17.84
CA GLY A 13 13.34 -1.35 17.38
C GLY A 13 13.56 -2.34 18.51
N ASP A 14 14.15 -1.90 19.61
CA ASP A 14 14.53 -2.75 20.74
C ASP A 14 13.30 -3.05 21.62
N GLU A 15 12.41 -2.05 21.77
CA GLU A 15 11.16 -2.18 22.53
C GLU A 15 9.96 -2.60 21.67
N GLY A 16 10.14 -2.80 20.36
CA GLY A 16 9.07 -3.20 19.45
C GLY A 16 7.96 -2.15 19.25
N VAL A 17 8.27 -0.87 19.45
CA VAL A 17 7.29 0.22 19.40
C VAL A 17 7.19 0.80 17.99
N LEU A 18 5.96 1.00 17.50
CA LEU A 18 5.64 1.75 16.29
C LEU A 18 4.58 2.79 16.61
N ARG A 19 4.87 4.07 16.32
CA ARG A 19 3.93 5.17 16.56
C ARG A 19 3.73 6.03 15.34
N TYR A 20 2.48 6.31 14.98
CA TYR A 20 2.11 7.33 14.01
C TYR A 20 1.69 8.60 14.73
N ARG A 21 2.38 9.71 14.48
CA ARG A 21 2.13 11.02 15.12
C ARG A 21 2.06 10.93 16.66
N GLY A 22 2.79 9.99 17.26
CA GLY A 22 2.82 9.75 18.70
C GLY A 22 1.81 8.73 19.23
N TYR A 23 0.84 8.28 18.42
CA TYR A 23 -0.12 7.24 18.79
C TYR A 23 0.43 5.84 18.48
N ASP A 24 0.23 4.89 19.39
CA ASP A 24 0.62 3.50 19.15
C ASP A 24 -0.21 2.90 18.03
N VAL A 25 0.44 2.22 17.09
CA VAL A 25 -0.25 1.64 15.93
C VAL A 25 -1.22 0.53 16.33
N ALA A 26 -0.96 -0.20 17.42
CA ALA A 26 -1.89 -1.21 17.92
C ALA A 26 -3.23 -0.59 18.34
N ASP A 27 -3.19 0.59 18.98
CA ASP A 27 -4.40 1.34 19.35
C ASP A 27 -5.13 1.84 18.10
N LEU A 28 -4.39 2.39 17.14
CA LEU A 28 -4.93 2.90 15.88
C LEU A 28 -5.62 1.83 15.03
N ALA A 29 -5.12 0.58 15.03
CA ALA A 29 -5.73 -0.52 14.30
C ALA A 29 -7.13 -0.90 14.80
N THR A 30 -7.48 -0.45 16.01
CA THR A 30 -8.81 -0.67 16.63
C THR A 30 -9.63 0.61 16.75
N ALA A 31 -9.08 1.75 16.33
CA ALA A 31 -9.74 3.05 16.43
C ALA A 31 -10.86 3.21 15.41
N ASP A 32 -11.84 4.04 15.76
CA ASP A 32 -12.95 4.39 14.88
C ASP A 32 -12.48 5.24 13.68
N GLY A 33 -13.25 5.19 12.60
CA GLY A 33 -12.98 5.95 11.36
C GLY A 33 -12.07 5.24 10.34
N GLY A 34 -11.52 4.08 10.70
CA GLY A 34 -10.78 3.19 9.79
C GLY A 34 -9.54 3.83 9.17
N PHE A 35 -9.10 3.29 8.04
CA PHE A 35 -7.92 3.73 7.32
C PHE A 35 -7.98 5.20 6.92
N CYS A 36 -9.16 5.75 6.62
CA CYS A 36 -9.31 7.16 6.29
C CYS A 36 -8.92 8.08 7.46
N SER A 37 -9.24 7.72 8.71
CA SER A 37 -8.82 8.53 9.87
C SER A 37 -7.31 8.49 10.05
N ILE A 38 -6.66 7.36 9.77
CA ILE A 38 -5.21 7.20 9.82
C ILE A 38 -4.51 7.93 8.67
N ALA A 39 -5.05 7.85 7.46
CA ALA A 39 -4.56 8.63 6.32
C ALA A 39 -4.64 10.14 6.60
N TYR A 40 -5.75 10.60 7.20
CA TYR A 40 -5.88 11.97 7.66
C TYR A 40 -4.82 12.31 8.71
N LEU A 41 -4.67 11.49 9.76
CA LEU A 41 -3.65 11.67 10.80
C LEU A 41 -2.24 11.84 10.22
N LEU A 42 -1.86 10.97 9.27
CA LEU A 42 -0.54 10.99 8.67
C LEU A 42 -0.32 12.26 7.82
N LEU A 43 -1.32 12.70 7.06
CA LEU A 43 -1.24 13.90 6.23
C LEU A 43 -1.28 15.20 7.04
N HIS A 44 -2.17 15.28 8.04
CA HIS A 44 -2.48 16.51 8.76
C HIS A 44 -1.77 16.64 10.11
N GLY A 45 -1.28 15.53 10.66
CA GLY A 45 -0.52 15.51 11.93
C GLY A 45 -1.37 15.35 13.18
N THR A 46 -2.70 15.45 13.08
CA THR A 46 -3.65 15.30 14.19
C THR A 46 -4.79 14.38 13.80
N MET A 47 -5.40 13.72 14.78
CA MET A 47 -6.62 12.94 14.54
C MET A 47 -7.75 13.86 14.06
N PRO A 48 -8.55 13.44 13.06
CA PRO A 48 -9.66 14.24 12.59
C PRO A 48 -10.78 14.27 13.61
N GLN A 49 -11.45 15.43 13.73
CA GLN A 49 -12.77 15.52 14.32
C GLN A 49 -13.83 14.91 13.39
N GLU A 50 -15.01 14.62 13.91
CA GLU A 50 -16.10 13.95 13.16
C GLU A 50 -16.39 14.61 11.80
N ARG A 51 -16.51 15.95 11.79
CA ARG A 51 -16.74 16.71 10.55
C ARG A 51 -15.57 16.64 9.58
N GLU A 52 -14.34 16.73 10.09
CA GLU A 52 -13.13 16.69 9.27
C GLU A 52 -12.96 15.32 8.62
N LEU A 53 -13.27 14.25 9.36
CA LEU A 53 -13.27 12.89 8.85
C LEU A 53 -14.33 12.72 7.76
N ALA A 54 -15.56 13.20 8.00
CA ALA A 54 -16.63 13.12 7.01
C ALA A 54 -16.27 13.86 5.71
N ASP A 55 -15.71 15.07 5.82
CA ASP A 55 -15.26 15.87 4.67
C ASP A 55 -14.09 15.19 3.93
N PHE A 56 -13.16 14.57 4.67
CA PHE A 56 -12.04 13.83 4.09
C PHE A 56 -12.51 12.58 3.35
N VAL A 57 -13.37 11.77 3.97
CA VAL A 57 -13.97 10.58 3.34
C VAL A 57 -14.73 10.96 2.07
N ALA A 58 -15.54 12.01 2.11
CA ALA A 58 -16.27 12.50 0.94
C ALA A 58 -15.33 13.00 -0.17
N THR A 59 -14.18 13.57 0.19
CA THR A 59 -13.16 14.00 -0.78
C THR A 59 -12.48 12.80 -1.43
N VAL A 60 -12.12 11.79 -0.64
CA VAL A 60 -11.50 10.56 -1.12
C VAL A 60 -12.48 9.77 -2.00
N SER A 61 -13.74 9.64 -1.60
CA SER A 61 -14.73 8.85 -2.38
C SER A 61 -15.06 9.46 -3.74
N ARG A 62 -15.07 10.79 -3.86
CA ARG A 62 -15.18 11.49 -5.16
C ARG A 62 -14.03 11.18 -6.12
N GLY A 63 -12.89 10.70 -5.61
CA GLY A 63 -11.71 10.39 -6.39
C GLY A 63 -11.50 8.90 -6.67
N TYR A 64 -12.47 8.03 -6.34
CA TYR A 64 -12.36 6.58 -6.54
C TYR A 64 -12.32 6.15 -8.01
N ASP A 65 -13.02 6.88 -8.89
CA ASP A 65 -13.04 6.56 -10.32
C ASP A 65 -11.65 6.69 -10.91
N VAL A 66 -11.11 5.56 -11.37
CA VAL A 66 -9.79 5.52 -12.00
C VAL A 66 -9.86 6.26 -13.33
N HIS A 67 -8.94 7.20 -13.54
CA HIS A 67 -8.91 7.98 -14.76
C HIS A 67 -8.80 7.06 -16.00
N ALA A 68 -9.57 7.33 -17.06
CA ALA A 68 -9.65 6.48 -18.25
C ALA A 68 -8.27 6.18 -18.87
N GLN A 69 -7.38 7.17 -18.95
CA GLN A 69 -6.01 7.00 -19.43
C GLN A 69 -5.21 5.96 -18.62
N VAL A 70 -5.43 5.88 -17.30
CA VAL A 70 -4.78 4.88 -16.44
C VAL A 70 -5.36 3.50 -16.74
N VAL A 71 -6.68 3.40 -16.93
CA VAL A 71 -7.34 2.15 -17.36
C VAL A 71 -6.78 1.66 -18.70
N ASP A 72 -6.56 2.56 -19.66
CA ASP A 72 -5.98 2.22 -20.95
C ASP A 72 -4.55 1.70 -20.81
N VAL A 73 -3.73 2.31 -19.94
CA VAL A 73 -2.37 1.82 -19.64
C VAL A 73 -2.40 0.42 -19.01
N ILE A 74 -3.31 0.17 -18.07
CA ILE A 74 -3.48 -1.17 -17.47
C ILE A 74 -3.82 -2.19 -18.58
N ARG A 75 -4.77 -1.87 -19.45
CA ARG A 75 -5.22 -2.75 -20.55
C ARG A 75 -4.16 -2.99 -21.62
N ALA A 76 -3.27 -2.01 -21.85
CA ALA A 76 -2.22 -2.09 -22.84
C ALA A 76 -1.08 -3.05 -22.43
N LEU A 77 -0.91 -3.31 -21.13
CA LEU A 77 0.13 -4.21 -20.64
C LEU A 77 -0.32 -5.69 -20.70
N PRO A 78 0.62 -6.64 -20.89
CA PRO A 78 0.30 -8.06 -20.92
C PRO A 78 -0.42 -8.52 -19.65
N ARG A 79 -1.36 -9.47 -19.79
CA ARG A 79 -2.12 -10.00 -18.64
C ARG A 79 -1.25 -10.83 -17.69
N ASP A 80 -0.14 -11.38 -18.18
CA ASP A 80 0.86 -12.12 -17.40
C ASP A 80 1.97 -11.21 -16.87
N ALA A 81 1.90 -9.89 -17.11
CA ALA A 81 2.84 -8.95 -16.51
C ALA A 81 2.65 -8.89 -14.99
N HIS A 82 3.76 -8.72 -14.27
CA HIS A 82 3.72 -8.61 -12.82
C HIS A 82 2.90 -7.36 -12.39
N PRO A 83 1.94 -7.48 -11.44
CA PRO A 83 1.09 -6.37 -11.01
C PRO A 83 1.84 -5.07 -10.65
N MET A 84 2.98 -5.20 -9.98
CA MET A 84 3.85 -4.06 -9.62
C MET A 84 4.37 -3.27 -10.84
N ALA A 85 4.66 -3.93 -11.96
CA ALA A 85 5.08 -3.25 -13.19
C ALA A 85 3.94 -2.41 -13.78
N ILE A 86 2.72 -2.97 -13.76
CA ILE A 86 1.50 -2.28 -14.22
C ILE A 86 1.19 -1.08 -13.31
N LEU A 87 1.42 -1.20 -12.00
CA LEU A 87 1.26 -0.10 -11.05
C LEU A 87 2.26 1.04 -11.31
N ILE A 88 3.53 0.73 -11.62
CA ILE A 88 4.54 1.73 -12.00
C ILE A 88 4.08 2.52 -13.24
N ALA A 89 3.59 1.82 -14.27
CA ALA A 89 3.08 2.43 -15.49
C ALA A 89 1.83 3.30 -15.23
N SER A 90 0.96 2.85 -14.33
CA SER A 90 -0.23 3.60 -13.90
C SER A 90 0.15 4.92 -13.22
N PHE A 91 1.18 4.92 -12.37
CA PHE A 91 1.71 6.15 -11.77
C PHE A 91 2.39 7.07 -12.79
N ALA A 92 3.08 6.52 -13.80
CA ALA A 92 3.61 7.33 -14.89
C ALA A 92 2.49 8.02 -15.69
N ALA A 93 1.35 7.36 -15.89
CA ALA A 93 0.17 7.98 -16.52
C ALA A 93 -0.41 9.12 -15.68
N LEU A 94 -0.50 8.95 -14.35
CA LEU A 94 -0.93 10.03 -13.46
C LEU A 94 0.08 11.19 -13.41
N ALA A 95 1.39 10.90 -13.45
CA ALA A 95 2.43 11.91 -13.54
C ALA A 95 2.33 12.73 -14.84
N ALA A 96 2.02 12.06 -15.96
CA ALA A 96 1.77 12.71 -17.25
C ALA A 96 0.45 13.50 -17.27
N ARG A 97 -0.49 13.21 -16.38
CA ARG A 97 -1.74 13.98 -16.25
C ARG A 97 -1.56 15.24 -15.42
N TYR A 98 -0.94 15.11 -14.25
CA TYR A 98 -0.82 16.17 -13.26
C TYR A 98 0.51 16.93 -13.40
N HIS A 99 0.71 17.53 -14.59
CA HIS A 99 1.89 18.33 -14.91
C HIS A 99 1.50 19.70 -15.50
N GLY A 100 2.44 20.66 -15.50
CA GLY A 100 2.23 21.99 -16.07
C GLY A 100 1.05 22.72 -15.44
N ALA A 101 0.09 23.15 -16.27
CA ALA A 101 -1.12 23.83 -15.81
C ALA A 101 -2.05 22.96 -14.94
N ASN A 102 -1.90 21.63 -15.00
CA ASN A 102 -2.68 20.67 -14.21
C ASN A 102 -1.94 20.20 -12.96
N ALA A 103 -0.80 20.81 -12.62
CA ALA A 103 -0.07 20.48 -11.40
C ALA A 103 -0.94 20.75 -10.16
N LEU A 104 -0.93 19.80 -9.23
CA LEU A 104 -1.62 19.91 -7.95
C LEU A 104 -0.61 20.31 -6.88
N ASP A 105 -1.08 20.99 -5.82
CA ASP A 105 -0.26 21.15 -4.63
C ASP A 105 0.03 19.78 -3.98
N PRO A 106 1.07 19.68 -3.14
CA PRO A 106 1.49 18.40 -2.58
C PRO A 106 0.39 17.66 -1.80
N LEU A 107 -0.43 18.36 -1.04
CA LEU A 107 -1.48 17.74 -0.23
C LEU A 107 -2.61 17.20 -1.12
N ARG A 108 -3.08 17.99 -2.10
CA ARG A 108 -4.07 17.51 -3.07
C ARG A 108 -3.54 16.35 -3.90
N SER A 109 -2.27 16.37 -4.29
CA SER A 109 -1.62 15.26 -4.99
C SER A 109 -1.68 13.97 -4.16
N ALA A 110 -1.40 14.07 -2.85
CA ALA A 110 -1.44 12.92 -1.94
C ALA A 110 -2.87 12.37 -1.77
N ILE A 111 -3.86 13.24 -1.62
CA ILE A 111 -5.27 12.85 -1.51
C ILE A 111 -5.75 12.15 -2.79
N VAL A 112 -5.36 12.66 -3.98
CA VAL A 112 -5.67 12.01 -5.27
C VAL A 112 -4.97 10.66 -5.39
N ALA A 113 -3.72 10.53 -4.92
CA ALA A 113 -3.03 9.25 -4.91
C ALA A 113 -3.77 8.24 -4.01
N ILE A 114 -4.15 8.63 -2.79
CA ILE A 114 -4.91 7.79 -1.87
C ILE A 114 -6.25 7.38 -2.48
N SER A 115 -6.97 8.29 -3.14
CA SER A 115 -8.27 7.96 -3.74
C SER A 115 -8.17 7.01 -4.95
N GLN A 116 -7.13 7.15 -5.78
CA GLN A 116 -6.99 6.39 -7.03
C GLN A 116 -6.35 5.01 -6.85
N VAL A 117 -5.42 4.86 -5.90
CA VAL A 117 -4.63 3.62 -5.74
C VAL A 117 -5.48 2.36 -5.56
N PRO A 118 -6.53 2.34 -4.71
CA PRO A 118 -7.39 1.17 -4.58
C PRO A 118 -8.01 0.73 -5.92
N GLY A 119 -8.57 1.68 -6.67
CA GLY A 119 -9.17 1.39 -7.96
C GLY A 119 -8.14 0.91 -8.98
N ILE A 120 -6.94 1.50 -9.00
CA ILE A 120 -5.84 1.07 -9.87
C ILE A 120 -5.46 -0.38 -9.55
N VAL A 121 -5.21 -0.70 -8.28
CA VAL A 121 -4.82 -2.06 -7.86
C VAL A 121 -5.92 -3.07 -8.14
N ALA A 122 -7.18 -2.72 -7.90
CA ALA A 122 -8.32 -3.58 -8.23
C ALA A 122 -8.43 -3.84 -9.74
N ASN A 123 -8.25 -2.81 -10.56
CA ASN A 123 -8.26 -2.95 -12.02
C ASN A 123 -7.08 -3.79 -12.52
N ILE A 124 -5.89 -3.66 -11.92
CA ILE A 124 -4.73 -4.51 -12.22
C ILE A 124 -5.04 -5.97 -11.90
N TYR A 125 -5.59 -6.26 -10.73
CA TYR A 125 -5.97 -7.62 -10.33
C TYR A 125 -6.96 -8.24 -11.32
N ARG A 126 -8.00 -7.49 -11.70
CA ARG A 126 -9.02 -7.99 -12.63
C ARG A 126 -8.47 -8.17 -14.05
N HIS A 127 -7.64 -7.25 -14.52
CA HIS A 127 -6.97 -7.37 -15.82
C HIS A 127 -6.08 -8.62 -15.89
N THR A 128 -5.21 -8.81 -14.91
CA THR A 128 -4.30 -9.98 -14.84
C THR A 128 -5.06 -11.29 -14.64
N SER A 129 -6.23 -11.25 -13.98
CA SER A 129 -7.14 -12.38 -13.82
C SER A 129 -8.11 -12.60 -15.00
N GLY A 130 -8.03 -11.79 -16.06
CA GLY A 130 -8.92 -11.87 -17.22
C GLY A 130 -10.39 -11.54 -16.92
N MET A 131 -10.68 -10.85 -15.82
CA MET A 131 -12.02 -10.44 -15.39
C MET A 131 -12.39 -9.06 -15.96
N PRO A 132 -13.67 -8.80 -16.28
CA PRO A 132 -14.15 -7.46 -16.64
C PRO A 132 -13.92 -6.48 -15.49
N LEU A 133 -13.57 -5.22 -15.74
CA LEU A 133 -13.40 -4.22 -14.66
C LEU A 133 -14.73 -3.92 -13.94
N THR A 134 -14.64 -3.52 -12.69
CA THR A 134 -15.79 -3.14 -11.85
C THR A 134 -15.69 -1.65 -11.53
N GLU A 135 -16.80 -0.93 -11.65
CA GLU A 135 -16.86 0.51 -11.33
C GLU A 135 -16.72 0.73 -9.82
N ALA A 136 -16.27 1.93 -9.44
CA ALA A 136 -16.23 2.30 -8.04
C ALA A 136 -17.65 2.63 -7.53
N ASP A 137 -17.89 2.39 -6.25
CA ASP A 137 -19.10 2.87 -5.57
C ASP A 137 -18.70 3.96 -4.56
N PRO A 138 -19.03 5.25 -4.82
CA PRO A 138 -18.67 6.36 -3.94
C PRO A 138 -19.43 6.35 -2.61
N ASN A 139 -20.46 5.52 -2.46
CA ASN A 139 -21.19 5.36 -1.20
C ASN A 139 -20.52 4.35 -0.25
N LEU A 140 -19.54 3.59 -0.73
CA LEU A 140 -18.79 2.64 0.09
C LEU A 140 -17.59 3.33 0.77
N GLY A 141 -17.25 2.85 1.97
CA GLY A 141 -16.00 3.22 2.63
C GLY A 141 -14.77 2.76 1.85
N TYR A 142 -13.60 3.29 2.18
CA TYR A 142 -12.36 3.08 1.42
C TYR A 142 -12.03 1.61 1.14
N VAL A 143 -12.02 0.79 2.20
CA VAL A 143 -11.73 -0.65 2.07
C VAL A 143 -12.89 -1.41 1.44
N GLN A 144 -14.14 -1.02 1.73
CA GLN A 144 -15.31 -1.65 1.14
C GLN A 144 -15.37 -1.46 -0.38
N ASN A 145 -15.07 -0.24 -0.84
CA ASN A 145 -14.96 0.06 -2.27
C ASN A 145 -13.83 -0.73 -2.91
N PHE A 146 -12.66 -0.83 -2.27
CA PHE A 146 -11.56 -1.65 -2.77
C PHE A 146 -11.95 -3.13 -2.94
N VAL A 147 -12.61 -3.72 -1.93
CA VAL A 147 -13.09 -5.11 -1.97
C VAL A 147 -14.15 -5.30 -3.04
N HIS A 148 -15.09 -4.35 -3.17
CA HIS A 148 -16.09 -4.35 -4.23
C HIS A 148 -15.43 -4.33 -5.62
N MET A 149 -14.51 -3.41 -5.84
CA MET A 149 -13.81 -3.28 -7.13
C MET A 149 -12.95 -4.50 -7.45
N MET A 150 -12.36 -5.17 -6.45
CA MET A 150 -11.58 -6.40 -6.68
C MET A 150 -12.46 -7.60 -7.02
N PHE A 151 -13.48 -7.86 -6.20
CA PHE A 151 -14.17 -9.15 -6.17
C PHE A 151 -15.62 -9.10 -6.67
N GLY A 152 -16.16 -7.91 -6.92
CA GLY A 152 -17.58 -7.71 -7.24
C GLY A 152 -18.48 -8.08 -6.07
N ASP A 153 -19.54 -8.83 -6.36
CA ASP A 153 -20.56 -9.21 -5.39
C ASP A 153 -20.14 -10.44 -4.58
N LEU A 154 -19.41 -10.19 -3.48
CA LEU A 154 -19.16 -11.20 -2.46
C LEU A 154 -20.36 -11.34 -1.52
N HIS A 155 -20.60 -12.56 -1.02
CA HIS A 155 -21.56 -12.80 0.06
C HIS A 155 -21.20 -11.94 1.29
N GLU A 156 -22.20 -11.29 1.91
CA GLU A 156 -21.96 -10.23 2.89
C GLU A 156 -21.11 -10.67 4.10
N THR A 157 -21.30 -11.90 4.58
CA THR A 157 -20.46 -12.44 5.67
C THR A 157 -18.97 -12.50 5.29
N ARG A 158 -18.66 -12.92 4.06
CA ARG A 158 -17.29 -13.00 3.56
C ARG A 158 -16.72 -11.61 3.30
N LYS A 159 -17.52 -10.72 2.71
CA LYS A 159 -17.16 -9.32 2.46
C LYS A 159 -16.80 -8.61 3.76
N SER A 160 -17.60 -8.76 4.81
CA SER A 160 -17.37 -8.16 6.12
C SER A 160 -16.04 -8.62 6.76
N ILE A 161 -15.76 -9.92 6.74
CA ILE A 161 -14.51 -10.48 7.28
C ILE A 161 -13.29 -9.94 6.51
N ILE A 162 -13.36 -9.94 5.18
CA ILE A 162 -12.27 -9.45 4.32
C ILE A 162 -12.04 -7.95 4.55
N CYS A 163 -13.11 -7.15 4.61
CA CYS A 163 -12.98 -5.72 4.86
C CYS A 163 -12.32 -5.45 6.22
N LYS A 164 -12.76 -6.14 7.29
CA LYS A 164 -12.18 -5.97 8.62
C LYS A 164 -10.69 -6.32 8.66
N ALA A 165 -10.29 -7.42 7.99
CA ALA A 165 -8.89 -7.80 7.90
C ALA A 165 -8.06 -6.79 7.09
N LEU A 166 -8.59 -6.31 5.97
CA LEU A 166 -7.91 -5.32 5.13
C LEU A 166 -7.79 -3.95 5.80
N GLU A 167 -8.77 -3.55 6.60
CA GLU A 167 -8.69 -2.33 7.41
C GLU A 167 -7.45 -2.34 8.30
N ALA A 168 -7.28 -3.43 9.07
CA ALA A 168 -6.12 -3.60 9.92
C ALA A 168 -4.82 -3.67 9.09
N ILE A 169 -4.81 -4.43 7.97
CA ILE A 169 -3.62 -4.52 7.11
C ILE A 169 -3.22 -3.14 6.58
N PHE A 170 -4.17 -2.33 6.11
CA PHE A 170 -3.88 -1.01 5.56
C PHE A 170 -3.36 -0.06 6.63
N ILE A 171 -3.91 -0.07 7.84
CA ILE A 171 -3.42 0.73 8.96
C ILE A 171 -1.99 0.31 9.35
N MET A 172 -1.75 -0.99 9.50
CA MET A 172 -0.43 -1.52 9.86
C MET A 172 0.65 -1.27 8.81
N HIS A 173 0.27 -1.05 7.55
CA HIS A 173 1.19 -0.77 6.43
C HIS A 173 1.15 0.70 5.98
N ALA A 174 0.46 1.58 6.71
CA ALA A 174 0.24 2.96 6.29
C ALA A 174 1.56 3.77 6.22
N ASP A 175 2.47 3.58 7.17
CA ASP A 175 3.82 4.15 7.12
C ASP A 175 4.81 3.30 7.93
N HIS A 176 6.10 3.42 7.64
CA HIS A 176 7.13 2.71 8.40
C HIS A 176 8.48 3.46 8.38
N GLU A 177 8.42 4.76 8.71
CA GLU A 177 9.58 5.66 8.82
C GLU A 177 10.40 5.71 7.51
N GLN A 178 11.73 5.68 7.56
CA GLN A 178 12.65 5.83 6.42
C GLN A 178 13.07 4.47 5.88
N ASN A 179 12.09 3.59 5.63
CA ASN A 179 12.31 2.38 4.86
C ASN A 179 12.74 2.68 3.41
N ALA A 180 13.26 1.69 2.69
CA ALA A 180 13.89 1.89 1.38
C ALA A 180 12.98 2.61 0.37
N SER A 181 11.71 2.23 0.28
CA SER A 181 10.76 2.87 -0.65
C SER A 181 10.44 4.32 -0.25
N THR A 182 10.21 4.60 1.03
CA THR A 182 9.98 5.98 1.50
C THR A 182 11.21 6.87 1.28
N ALA A 183 12.41 6.35 1.52
CA ALA A 183 13.66 7.05 1.25
C ALA A 183 13.84 7.36 -0.24
N MET A 184 13.45 6.44 -1.14
CA MET A 184 13.52 6.67 -2.58
C MET A 184 12.49 7.67 -3.10
N VAL A 185 11.25 7.66 -2.55
CA VAL A 185 10.25 8.71 -2.83
C VAL A 185 10.82 10.09 -2.46
N ARG A 186 11.46 10.21 -1.28
CA ARG A 186 12.11 11.45 -0.83
C ARG A 186 13.27 11.86 -1.70
N ALA A 187 14.15 10.92 -2.07
CA ALA A 187 15.30 11.19 -2.93
C ALA A 187 14.86 11.72 -4.30
N THR A 188 13.90 11.05 -4.95
CA THR A 188 13.34 11.48 -6.23
C THR A 188 12.63 12.83 -6.11
N GLY A 189 11.85 13.04 -5.04
CA GLY A 189 11.15 14.31 -4.79
C GLY A 189 12.11 15.48 -4.53
N SER A 190 13.30 15.23 -3.97
CA SER A 190 14.30 16.29 -3.75
C SER A 190 14.83 16.92 -5.04
N ALA A 191 14.71 16.22 -6.18
CA ALA A 191 15.03 16.76 -7.50
C ALA A 191 13.88 17.59 -8.12
N GLY A 192 12.75 17.76 -7.43
CA GLY A 192 11.59 18.51 -7.91
C GLY A 192 10.64 17.70 -8.81
N ALA A 193 10.75 16.37 -8.83
CA ALA A 193 9.81 15.53 -9.54
C ALA A 193 8.41 15.60 -8.90
N ASN A 194 7.35 15.50 -9.72
CA ASN A 194 5.98 15.45 -9.21
C ASN A 194 5.73 14.19 -8.37
N LEU A 195 4.70 14.21 -7.52
CA LEU A 195 4.43 13.13 -6.57
C LEU A 195 4.26 11.77 -7.25
N PHE A 196 3.50 11.68 -8.35
CA PHE A 196 3.23 10.40 -9.01
C PHE A 196 4.50 9.78 -9.62
N ALA A 197 5.41 10.61 -10.15
CA ALA A 197 6.73 10.15 -10.57
C ALA A 197 7.56 9.65 -9.38
N CYS A 198 7.47 10.30 -8.22
CA CYS A 198 8.11 9.83 -6.99
C CYS A 198 7.51 8.49 -6.54
N LEU A 199 6.19 8.31 -6.62
CA LEU A 199 5.50 7.06 -6.29
C LEU A 199 5.93 5.91 -7.22
N SER A 200 6.17 6.15 -8.51
CA SER A 200 6.77 5.15 -9.40
C SER A 200 8.13 4.65 -8.86
N SER A 201 8.99 5.55 -8.36
CA SER A 201 10.27 5.16 -7.74
C SER A 201 10.08 4.38 -6.43
N GLY A 202 9.08 4.77 -5.64
CA GLY A 202 8.70 4.08 -4.41
C GLY A 202 8.25 2.65 -4.67
N VAL A 203 7.34 2.46 -5.63
CA VAL A 203 6.83 1.13 -6.02
C VAL A 203 7.93 0.26 -6.61
N ALA A 204 8.79 0.81 -7.48
CA ALA A 204 9.94 0.06 -8.01
C ALA A 204 10.85 -0.45 -6.89
N THR A 205 11.09 0.37 -5.86
CA THR A 205 11.89 -0.01 -4.69
C THR A 205 11.16 -1.01 -3.80
N LEU A 206 9.85 -0.82 -3.60
CA LEU A 206 9.00 -1.70 -2.80
C LEU A 206 8.87 -3.10 -3.41
N TRP A 207 8.86 -3.22 -4.74
CA TRP A 207 8.78 -4.49 -5.44
C TRP A 207 9.97 -5.42 -5.15
N GLY A 208 11.12 -4.88 -4.75
CA GLY A 208 12.29 -5.70 -4.42
C GLY A 208 11.97 -6.79 -3.38
N PRO A 209 12.42 -8.04 -3.57
CA PRO A 209 12.08 -9.17 -2.67
C PRO A 209 12.65 -9.03 -1.26
N ALA A 210 13.65 -8.16 -1.07
CA ALA A 210 14.22 -7.83 0.24
C ALA A 210 13.47 -6.68 0.95
N HIS A 211 12.39 -6.18 0.37
CA HIS A 211 11.54 -5.14 0.93
C HIS A 211 10.07 -5.57 0.86
N GLY A 212 9.22 -4.92 0.07
CA GLY A 212 7.78 -5.24 -0.01
C GLY A 212 7.47 -6.59 -0.68
N GLY A 213 8.34 -7.09 -1.56
CA GLY A 213 8.19 -8.41 -2.18
C GLY A 213 8.39 -9.59 -1.20
N ALA A 214 8.74 -9.31 0.06
CA ALA A 214 8.91 -10.35 1.08
C ALA A 214 7.61 -11.08 1.40
N ASN A 215 6.45 -10.42 1.32
CA ASN A 215 5.15 -11.06 1.61
C ASN A 215 4.82 -12.17 0.60
N GLU A 216 5.04 -11.92 -0.69
CA GLU A 216 4.91 -12.90 -1.76
C GLU A 216 5.91 -14.03 -1.57
N ALA A 217 7.15 -13.70 -1.21
CA ALA A 217 8.19 -14.69 -0.94
C ALA A 217 7.88 -15.58 0.26
N VAL A 218 7.19 -15.06 1.29
CA VAL A 218 6.68 -15.88 2.42
C VAL A 218 5.66 -16.89 1.93
N VAL A 219 4.70 -16.49 1.10
CA VAL A 219 3.69 -17.42 0.57
C VAL A 219 4.34 -18.51 -0.28
N LYS A 220 5.24 -18.14 -1.20
CA LYS A 220 6.00 -19.11 -2.02
C LYS A 220 6.82 -20.06 -1.17
N MET A 221 7.50 -19.56 -0.15
CA MET A 221 8.26 -20.38 0.80
C MET A 221 7.34 -21.39 1.52
N LEU A 222 6.16 -20.96 1.96
CA LEU A 222 5.20 -21.86 2.62
C LEU A 222 4.64 -22.91 1.65
N GLU A 223 4.40 -22.56 0.39
CA GLU A 223 4.01 -23.50 -0.67
C GLU A 223 5.11 -24.53 -0.97
N GLU A 224 6.38 -24.11 -1.01
CA GLU A 224 7.53 -25.01 -1.19
C GLU A 224 7.71 -25.99 -0.01
N ILE A 225 7.48 -25.53 1.22
CA ILE A 225 7.43 -26.38 2.42
C ILE A 225 6.28 -27.38 2.27
N GLY A 226 5.10 -26.92 1.85
CA GLY A 226 3.94 -27.72 1.49
C GLY A 226 3.15 -28.31 2.66
N SER A 227 3.80 -28.74 3.75
CA SER A 227 3.09 -29.25 4.93
C SER A 227 3.83 -29.01 6.25
N PRO A 228 3.11 -28.95 7.41
CA PRO A 228 3.73 -28.76 8.72
C PRO A 228 4.81 -29.80 9.07
N ALA A 229 4.70 -31.03 8.54
CA ALA A 229 5.68 -32.09 8.78
C ALA A 229 7.07 -31.80 8.18
N ARG A 230 7.15 -30.95 7.14
CA ARG A 230 8.39 -30.59 6.45
C ARG A 230 9.06 -29.33 7.02
N VAL A 231 8.45 -28.69 8.01
CA VAL A 231 9.00 -27.48 8.65
C VAL A 231 10.37 -27.77 9.28
N GLY A 232 10.52 -28.91 9.96
CA GLY A 232 11.80 -29.28 10.57
C GLY A 232 12.94 -29.37 9.54
N GLU A 233 12.68 -30.04 8.41
CA GLU A 233 13.63 -30.14 7.29
C GLU A 233 14.03 -28.75 6.77
N PHE A 234 13.05 -27.87 6.52
CA PHE A 234 13.32 -26.54 6.00
C PHE A 234 14.14 -25.68 6.98
N ILE A 235 13.83 -25.75 8.27
CA ILE A 235 14.57 -25.01 9.31
C ILE A 235 16.04 -25.46 9.40
N GLU A 236 16.30 -26.76 9.23
CA GLU A 236 17.68 -27.24 9.22
C GLU A 236 18.47 -26.72 8.00
N LYS A 237 17.85 -26.57 6.83
CA LYS A 237 18.47 -25.92 5.65
C LYS A 237 18.82 -24.46 5.93
N VAL A 238 17.89 -23.72 6.55
CA VAL A 238 18.09 -22.31 6.95
C VAL A 238 19.27 -22.20 7.94
N LYS A 239 19.28 -23.01 9.00
CA LYS A 239 20.36 -23.01 10.00
C LYS A 239 21.71 -23.47 9.43
N GLY A 240 21.67 -24.43 8.52
CA GLY A 240 22.82 -24.93 7.76
C GLY A 240 23.41 -23.90 6.78
N LYS A 241 22.77 -22.73 6.63
CA LYS A 241 23.16 -21.66 5.69
C LYS A 241 23.31 -22.17 4.27
N GLU A 242 22.41 -23.07 3.86
CA GLU A 242 22.36 -23.54 2.49
C GLU A 242 22.18 -22.35 1.53
N SER A 243 22.98 -22.35 0.46
CA SER A 243 23.02 -21.22 -0.47
C SER A 243 21.64 -20.97 -1.08
N GLY A 244 21.15 -19.74 -0.94
CA GLY A 244 19.85 -19.33 -1.48
C GLY A 244 18.64 -19.62 -0.58
N VAL A 245 18.83 -20.36 0.53
CA VAL A 245 17.75 -20.64 1.48
C VAL A 245 17.73 -19.55 2.55
N ARG A 246 16.60 -18.83 2.64
CA ARG A 246 16.35 -17.84 3.70
C ARG A 246 14.97 -18.05 4.29
N LEU A 247 14.85 -17.76 5.57
CA LEU A 247 13.55 -17.71 6.24
C LEU A 247 12.89 -16.36 5.93
N MET A 248 12.10 -16.33 4.85
CA MET A 248 11.37 -15.13 4.44
C MET A 248 10.35 -14.73 5.50
N GLY A 249 10.14 -13.42 5.70
CA GLY A 249 9.27 -12.89 6.75
C GLY A 249 9.93 -12.78 8.14
N PHE A 250 11.19 -13.18 8.28
CA PHE A 250 11.95 -13.04 9.52
C PHE A 250 13.17 -12.13 9.33
N GLY A 251 13.49 -11.36 10.38
CA GLY A 251 14.58 -10.40 10.41
C GLY A 251 14.16 -9.02 9.94
N HIS A 252 14.51 -8.01 10.72
CA HIS A 252 14.20 -6.62 10.42
C HIS A 252 15.41 -5.72 10.68
N ARG A 253 15.57 -4.65 9.89
CA ARG A 253 16.72 -3.75 10.04
C ARG A 253 16.66 -3.00 11.38
N VAL A 254 15.47 -2.57 11.77
CA VAL A 254 15.18 -1.81 12.99
C VAL A 254 14.81 -2.72 14.16
N TYR A 255 13.67 -3.43 14.13
CA TYR A 255 13.30 -4.41 15.17
C TYR A 255 14.37 -5.47 15.44
N LYS A 256 14.63 -5.72 16.74
CA LYS A 256 15.64 -6.66 17.24
C LYS A 256 15.04 -7.77 18.09
#